data_AF-A0A3L6FZ00-F1
#
_entry.id   AF-A0A3L6FZ00-F1
#
_cell.length_a   1.000
_cell.length_b   1.000
_cell.length_c   1.000
_cell.angle_alpha   90.00
_cell.angle_beta   90.00
_cell.angle_gamma   90.00
#
_symmetry.space_group_name_H-M   'P 1'
#
loop_
_entity.id
_entity.type
_entity.pdbx_description
1 polymer ?
#
loop_
_entity_poly.entity_id
_entity_poly.type
_entity_poly.pdbx_seq_one_letter_code
_entity_poly.pdbx_strand_id
1 'polypeptide(L)'
;MDMPNDTCSSPKLHTRLRLWEFADCYVFEPVGLNDLLLSVNRINGSMNLVEELPQHGPSINPKVQIVFGVIGVLKLAVGTYILVITDRDCAGSYLGHAVFKVRGMFTEAT
;
A
#
# COMPACT_ATOMS: atom_id res chain seq x y z
N MET A 1 9.23 -11.15 41.35
CA MET A 1 9.48 -11.70 40.01
C MET A 1 8.65 -10.87 39.05
N ASP A 2 9.24 -9.81 38.53
CA ASP A 2 8.60 -9.00 37.48
C ASP A 2 8.77 -9.75 36.15
N MET A 3 7.67 -10.27 35.61
CA MET A 3 7.65 -10.71 34.22
C MET A 3 7.61 -9.46 33.35
N PRO A 4 8.52 -9.30 32.37
CA PRO A 4 8.36 -8.29 31.36
C PRO A 4 7.06 -8.61 30.62
N ASN A 5 6.12 -7.67 30.69
CA ASN A 5 4.90 -7.70 29.91
C ASN A 5 5.31 -7.42 28.46
N ASP A 6 5.75 -8.45 27.75
CA ASP A 6 5.95 -8.42 26.31
C ASP A 6 4.57 -8.24 25.67
N THR A 7 4.08 -7.01 25.66
CA THR A 7 3.02 -6.60 24.75
C THR A 7 3.60 -6.63 23.34
N CYS A 8 3.77 -7.84 22.80
CA CYS A 8 3.93 -8.06 21.38
C CYS A 8 2.57 -7.71 20.77
N SER A 9 2.34 -6.41 20.55
CA SER A 9 1.18 -5.98 19.79
C SER A 9 1.27 -6.68 18.44
N SER A 10 0.26 -7.49 18.13
CA SER A 10 0.20 -8.17 16.84
C SER A 10 0.39 -7.13 15.74
N PRO A 11 1.30 -7.35 14.77
CA PRO A 11 1.59 -6.35 13.75
C PRO A 11 0.29 -5.94 13.06
N LYS A 12 0.03 -4.63 13.07
CA LYS A 12 -1.18 -4.03 12.52
C LYS A 12 -1.22 -4.29 11.01
N LEU A 13 -2.13 -5.15 10.58
CA LEU A 13 -2.23 -5.56 9.18
C LEU A 13 -3.30 -4.74 8.44
N HIS A 14 -2.83 -3.90 7.53
CA HIS A 14 -3.70 -3.13 6.65
C HIS A 14 -4.18 -3.98 5.48
N THR A 15 -5.49 -4.21 5.38
CA THR A 15 -6.06 -5.11 4.36
C THR A 15 -6.67 -4.38 3.17
N ARG A 16 -6.89 -3.06 3.28
CA ARG A 16 -7.41 -2.19 2.22
C ARG A 16 -6.66 -0.87 2.27
N LEU A 17 -6.19 -0.43 1.11
CA LEU A 17 -5.46 0.82 0.93
C LEU A 17 -6.20 1.65 -0.13
N ARG A 18 -6.30 2.96 0.10
CA ARG A 18 -6.69 3.92 -0.92
C ARG A 18 -5.43 4.34 -1.66
N LEU A 19 -5.36 3.99 -2.94
CA LEU A 19 -4.30 4.36 -3.86
C LEU A 19 -4.65 5.69 -4.51
N TRP A 20 -3.76 6.67 -4.32
CA TRP A 20 -3.78 7.96 -4.98
C TRP A 20 -2.71 7.99 -6.06
N GLU A 21 -3.12 8.16 -7.31
CA GLU A 21 -2.24 8.24 -8.46
C GLU A 21 -1.97 9.71 -8.81
N PHE A 22 -0.77 10.20 -8.47
CA PHE A 22 -0.26 11.52 -8.88
C PHE A 22 0.68 11.37 -10.09
N ALA A 23 1.07 12.49 -10.70
CA ALA A 23 1.94 12.47 -11.88
C ALA A 23 3.37 11.98 -11.59
N ASP A 24 3.85 12.19 -10.36
CA ASP A 24 5.23 11.95 -9.92
C ASP A 24 5.34 10.85 -8.86
N CYS A 25 4.22 10.51 -8.21
CA CYS A 25 4.19 9.49 -7.15
C CYS A 25 2.88 8.70 -7.10
N TYR A 26 2.94 7.58 -6.38
CA TYR A 26 1.78 6.86 -5.89
C TYR A 26 1.73 6.99 -4.37
N VAL A 27 0.57 7.23 -3.79
CA VAL A 27 0.41 7.25 -2.32
C VAL A 27 -0.64 6.22 -1.91
N PHE A 28 -0.29 5.38 -0.94
CA PHE A 28 -1.16 4.35 -0.39
C PHE A 28 -1.53 4.72 1.04
N GLU A 29 -2.80 5.03 1.24
CA GLU A 29 -3.38 5.41 2.53
C GLU A 29 -4.17 4.22 3.10
N PRO A 30 -3.87 3.75 4.32
CA PRO A 30 -4.67 2.71 4.97
C PRO A 30 -6.11 3.14 5.22
N VAL A 31 -7.09 2.30 4.84
CA VAL A 31 -8.51 2.61 5.04
C VAL A 31 -8.95 2.21 6.45
N GLY A 32 -9.53 3.17 7.18
CA GLY A 32 -10.17 2.94 8.48
C GLY A 32 -9.24 3.04 9.68
N LEU A 33 -7.98 3.37 9.47
CA LEU A 33 -6.96 3.55 10.51
C LEU A 33 -6.15 4.80 10.18
N ASN A 34 -6.02 5.72 11.14
CA ASN A 34 -5.10 6.84 11.01
C ASN A 34 -3.68 6.30 11.23
N ASP A 35 -2.94 6.11 10.15
CA ASP A 35 -1.59 5.57 10.14
C ASP A 35 -0.78 6.24 9.03
N LEU A 36 0.53 6.01 9.03
CA LEU A 36 1.42 6.55 8.00
C LEU A 36 1.02 6.05 6.61
N LEU A 37 1.15 6.93 5.62
CA LEU A 37 0.90 6.65 4.22
C LEU A 37 2.19 6.19 3.57
N LEU A 38 2.11 5.22 2.66
CA LEU A 38 3.25 4.79 1.87
C LEU A 38 3.28 5.61 0.57
N SER A 39 4.30 6.44 0.39
CA SER A 39 4.59 7.15 -0.85
C SER A 39 5.65 6.40 -1.66
N VAL A 40 5.40 6.22 -2.95
CA VAL A 40 6.31 5.60 -3.91
C VAL A 40 6.60 6.58 -5.03
N ASN A 41 7.86 6.97 -5.18
CA ASN A 41 8.29 7.83 -6.28
C ASN A 41 8.27 7.05 -7.59
N ARG A 42 7.56 7.55 -8.60
CA ARG A 42 7.42 6.88 -9.89
C ARG A 42 8.77 6.71 -10.61
N ILE A 43 9.63 7.73 -10.58
CA ILE A 43 10.87 7.79 -11.37
C ILE A 43 11.91 6.78 -10.85
N ASN A 44 12.18 6.82 -9.54
CA ASN A 44 13.28 6.05 -8.95
C ASN A 44 12.83 4.85 -8.11
N GLY A 45 11.54 4.69 -7.84
CA GLY A 45 10.99 3.58 -7.07
C GLY A 45 11.24 3.65 -5.57
N SER A 46 11.75 4.77 -5.06
CA SER A 46 11.96 4.96 -3.62
C SER A 46 10.63 4.95 -2.87
N MET A 47 10.64 4.33 -1.69
CA MET A 47 9.47 4.14 -0.85
C MET A 47 9.69 4.85 0.48
N ASN A 48 8.76 5.71 0.87
CA ASN A 48 8.84 6.49 2.11
C ASN A 48 7.50 6.45 2.84
N LEU A 49 7.53 6.46 4.17
CA LEU A 49 6.35 6.68 4.98
C LEU A 49 6.17 8.19 5.21
N VAL A 50 4.97 8.69 4.98
CA VAL A 50 4.61 10.11 5.13
C VAL A 50 3.37 10.25 6.01
N GLU A 51 3.20 11.39 6.67
CA GLU A 51 2.07 11.65 7.58
C GLU A 51 0.82 12.15 6.85
N GLU A 52 1.01 12.83 5.71
CA GLU A 52 -0.07 13.46 4.95
C GLU A 52 0.13 13.27 3.44
N LEU A 53 -0.95 13.45 2.69
CA LEU A 53 -0.90 13.46 1.22
C LEU A 53 -0.08 14.67 0.73
N PRO A 54 0.66 14.54 -0.39
CA PRO A 54 1.37 15.67 -0.96
C PRO A 54 0.38 16.78 -1.33
N GLN A 55 0.72 18.03 -1.01
CA GLN A 55 -0.09 19.19 -1.34
C GLN A 55 0.02 19.50 -2.85
N HIS A 56 -0.77 18.82 -3.67
CA HIS A 56 -0.94 19.18 -5.07
C HIS A 56 -2.02 20.25 -5.21
N GLY A 57 -1.77 21.23 -6.09
CA GLY A 57 -2.71 22.33 -6.34
C GLY A 57 -4.08 21.83 -6.83
N PRO A 58 -5.14 22.67 -6.71
CA PRO A 58 -6.53 22.29 -6.96
C PRO A 58 -6.86 21.83 -8.39
N SER A 59 -5.89 21.88 -9.32
CA SER A 59 -6.06 21.53 -10.74
C SER A 59 -5.75 20.06 -11.07
N ILE A 60 -5.19 19.28 -10.14
CA ILE A 60 -4.87 17.88 -10.36
C ILE A 60 -5.90 17.06 -9.59
N ASN A 61 -6.84 16.43 -10.30
CA ASN A 61 -7.71 15.39 -9.72
C ASN A 61 -6.94 14.06 -9.80
N PRO A 62 -6.25 13.62 -8.73
CA PRO A 62 -5.59 12.32 -8.75
C PRO A 62 -6.64 11.22 -8.93
N LYS A 63 -6.29 10.19 -9.69
CA LYS A 63 -7.15 9.00 -9.76
C LYS A 63 -7.05 8.26 -8.44
N VAL A 64 -8.21 7.95 -7.86
CA VAL A 64 -8.31 7.29 -6.56
C VAL A 64 -9.01 5.94 -6.72
N GLN A 65 -8.40 4.87 -6.19
CA GLN A 65 -8.98 3.54 -6.21
C GLN A 65 -8.62 2.74 -4.95
N ILE A 66 -9.45 1.74 -4.61
CA ILE A 66 -9.14 0.81 -3.52
C ILE A 66 -8.29 -0.33 -4.06
N VAL A 67 -7.22 -0.63 -3.33
CA VAL A 67 -6.33 -1.77 -3.56
C VAL A 67 -6.15 -2.57 -2.27
N PHE A 68 -5.65 -3.78 -2.39
CA PHE A 68 -5.65 -4.74 -1.28
C PHE A 68 -4.25 -5.09 -0.75
N GLY A 69 -3.21 -4.47 -1.31
CA GLY A 69 -1.84 -4.60 -0.84
C GLY A 69 -0.83 -4.13 -1.88
N VAL A 70 0.35 -3.76 -1.41
CA VAL A 70 1.52 -3.47 -2.25
C VAL A 70 2.47 -4.66 -2.14
N ILE A 71 2.80 -5.28 -3.26
CA ILE A 71 3.77 -6.38 -3.29
C ILE A 71 5.19 -5.82 -3.27
N GLY A 72 5.42 -4.73 -4.03
CA GLY A 72 6.69 -4.02 -4.02
C GLY A 72 6.93 -3.23 -5.31
N VAL A 73 8.19 -2.82 -5.48
CA VAL A 73 8.69 -2.13 -6.66
C VAL A 73 9.66 -3.04 -7.39
N LEU A 74 9.47 -3.16 -8.71
CA LEU A 74 10.31 -3.94 -9.61
C LEU A 74 11.01 -3.00 -10.60
N LYS A 75 12.34 -2.93 -10.52
CA LYS A 75 13.15 -2.16 -11.47
C LYS A 75 13.60 -3.05 -12.61
N LEU A 76 13.20 -2.71 -13.84
CA LEU A 76 13.60 -3.41 -15.06
C LEU A 76 14.49 -2.51 -15.93
N ALA A 77 15.02 -3.06 -17.02
CA ALA A 77 15.92 -2.34 -17.91
C ALA A 77 15.33 -1.04 -18.50
N VAL A 78 13.99 -1.01 -18.67
CA VAL A 78 13.28 0.09 -19.35
C VAL A 78 12.49 0.99 -18.41
N GLY A 79 12.50 0.74 -17.10
CA GLY A 79 11.72 1.55 -16.17
C GLY A 79 11.52 0.92 -14.80
N THR A 80 10.76 1.65 -13.98
CA THR A 80 10.39 1.22 -12.63
C THR A 80 8.90 0.87 -12.62
N TYR A 81 8.56 -0.28 -12.05
CA TYR A 81 7.22 -0.82 -12.02
C TYR A 81 6.76 -0.98 -10.58
N ILE A 82 5.54 -0.55 -10.28
CA ILE A 82 4.90 -0.86 -9.00
C ILE A 82 3.97 -2.05 -9.16
N LEU A 83 4.03 -2.99 -8.22
CA LEU A 83 3.23 -4.21 -8.22
C LEU A 83 2.20 -4.14 -7.09
N VAL A 84 0.92 -4.01 -7.46
CA VAL A 84 -0.18 -3.76 -6.52
C VAL A 84 -1.27 -4.81 -6.69
N ILE A 85 -1.83 -5.31 -5.58
CA ILE A 85 -2.96 -6.24 -5.59
C ILE A 85 -4.24 -5.42 -5.75
N THR A 86 -4.89 -5.55 -6.90
CA THR A 86 -6.14 -4.82 -7.21
C THR A 86 -7.39 -5.66 -6.96
N ASP A 87 -7.26 -6.98 -6.92
CA ASP A 87 -8.38 -7.87 -6.65
C ASP A 87 -7.95 -9.15 -5.91
N ARG A 88 -8.82 -9.63 -5.01
CA ARG A 88 -8.57 -10.83 -4.20
C ARG A 88 -9.87 -11.48 -3.72
N ASP A 89 -9.85 -12.80 -3.57
CA ASP A 89 -10.91 -13.57 -2.92
C ASP A 89 -10.50 -13.98 -1.50
N CYS A 90 -11.47 -14.07 -0.58
CA CYS A 90 -11.25 -14.69 0.73
C CYS A 90 -11.13 -16.22 0.54
N ALA A 91 -9.97 -16.77 0.87
CA ALA A 91 -9.72 -18.21 0.80
C ALA A 91 -10.07 -18.93 2.11
N GLY A 92 -10.27 -18.18 3.20
CA GLY A 92 -10.60 -18.69 4.52
C GLY A 92 -9.91 -17.88 5.62
N SER A 93 -9.75 -18.51 6.79
CA SER A 93 -8.99 -17.94 7.89
C SER A 93 -8.06 -18.98 8.51
N TYR A 94 -6.94 -18.50 9.05
CA TYR A 94 -5.97 -19.31 9.79
C TYR A 94 -5.60 -18.57 11.07
N LEU A 95 -5.78 -19.21 12.22
CA LEU A 95 -5.55 -18.62 13.56
C LEU A 95 -6.25 -17.27 13.77
N GLY A 96 -7.47 -17.12 13.24
CA GLY A 96 -8.25 -15.87 13.36
C GLY A 96 -7.88 -14.78 12.35
N HIS A 97 -6.86 -14.98 11.51
CA HIS A 97 -6.48 -14.06 10.45
C HIS A 97 -7.05 -14.50 9.10
N ALA A 98 -7.66 -13.57 8.37
CA ALA A 98 -8.18 -13.85 7.03
C ALA A 98 -7.02 -14.11 6.04
N VAL A 99 -7.17 -15.15 5.22
CA VAL A 99 -6.24 -15.52 4.15
C VAL A 99 -6.91 -15.22 2.82
N PHE A 100 -6.19 -14.56 1.93
CA PHE A 100 -6.73 -14.14 0.64
C PHE A 100 -5.93 -14.71 -0.53
N LYS A 101 -6.65 -15.08 -1.60
CA LYS A 101 -6.07 -15.44 -2.89
C LYS A 101 -6.07 -14.22 -3.81
N VAL A 102 -4.92 -13.84 -4.33
CA VAL A 102 -4.80 -12.77 -5.32
C VAL A 102 -5.48 -13.19 -6.63
N ARG A 103 -6.35 -12.34 -7.16
CA ARG A 103 -7.01 -12.53 -8.46
C ARG A 103 -6.52 -11.54 -9.51
N GLY A 104 -6.25 -10.31 -9.09
CA GLY A 104 -5.90 -9.20 -9.95
C GLY A 104 -4.70 -8.45 -9.42
N MET A 105 -3.82 -8.08 -10.33
CA MET A 105 -2.64 -7.29 -10.05
C MET A 105 -2.54 -6.18 -11.09
N PHE A 106 -2.09 -5.02 -10.65
CA PHE A 106 -1.79 -3.88 -11.52
C PHE A 106 -0.29 -3.69 -11.61
N THR A 107 0.17 -3.47 -12.83
CA THR A 107 1.56 -3.16 -13.16
C THR A 107 1.55 -1.98 -14.11
N GLU A 108 2.02 -0.82 -13.66
CA GLU A 108 2.21 0.35 -14.52
C GLU A 108 3.70 0.62 -14.64
N ALA A 109 4.15 0.81 -15.88
CA ALA A 109 5.50 1.25 -16.17
C ALA A 109 5.57 2.76 -15.90
N THR A 110 6.53 3.20 -15.07
CA THR A 110 6.98 4.60 -15.09
C THR A 110 8.15 4.76 -16.04
#